data_AF-A0A7C2TAK8-F1
#
_entry.id   AF-A0A7C2TAK8-F1
#
_cell.length_a   1.000
_cell.length_b   1.000
_cell.length_c   1.000
_cell.angle_alpha   90.00
_cell.angle_beta   90.00
_cell.angle_gamma   90.00
#
_symmetry.space_group_name_H-M   'P 1'
#
loop_
_entity.id
_entity.type
_entity.pdbx_description
1 polymer ?
#
loop_
_entity_poly.entity_id
_entity_poly.type
_entity_poly.pdbx_seq_one_letter_code
_entity_poly.pdbx_strand_id
1 'polypeptide(L)'
;MLFTHGSFLPYTEGYWSRLAGARLGNRVWCAAGVYIHPGVEIGDNTFVNSCAVVTASIPAGSVVEGNPARVVYPMQRVQRKMTPRAVDVALQRMLQAFAELGLRRELGLRAVHAGQGRINFSWRSQPYEITLVPSDGVLQPSSDDDRHVRRVFFNNCPGWQPPFPAMVFDLSTMRTRFVPDRIHTALRQFVLRYYGLRFRDIE
;
A
#
# COMPACT_ATOMS: atom_id res chain seq x y z
N MET A 1 -1.76 14.75 15.79
CA MET A 1 -0.72 15.29 16.68
C MET A 1 -0.23 14.19 17.61
N LEU A 2 1.10 14.02 17.70
CA LEU A 2 1.75 13.04 18.57
C LEU A 2 2.41 13.81 19.71
N PHE A 3 2.02 13.54 20.96
CA PHE A 3 2.62 14.18 22.12
C PHE A 3 3.68 13.28 22.72
N THR A 4 4.86 13.83 22.99
CA THR A 4 5.97 13.14 23.69
C THR A 4 6.12 13.59 25.14
N HIS A 5 5.54 14.74 25.47
CA HIS A 5 5.55 15.33 26.79
C HIS A 5 4.32 16.21 26.98
N GLY A 6 4.03 16.52 28.24
CA GLY A 6 3.03 17.51 28.63
C GLY A 6 3.30 17.94 30.07
N SER A 7 3.42 19.24 30.30
CA SER A 7 3.49 19.88 31.61
C SER A 7 3.30 21.38 31.40
N PHE A 8 2.57 22.03 32.29
CA PHE A 8 2.36 23.49 32.30
C PHE A 8 2.61 24.06 33.69
N LEU A 9 2.16 23.34 34.72
CA LEU A 9 2.42 23.67 36.11
C LEU A 9 3.70 22.97 36.61
N PRO A 10 4.40 23.54 37.60
CA PRO A 10 5.70 23.04 38.02
C PRO A 10 5.62 21.60 38.52
N TYR A 11 6.35 20.68 37.87
CA TYR A 11 6.43 19.28 38.33
C TYR A 11 6.91 19.17 39.79
N THR A 12 7.75 20.10 40.21
CA THR A 12 8.26 20.23 41.59
C THR A 12 7.19 20.55 42.62
N GLU A 13 6.03 21.05 42.20
CA GLU A 13 4.85 21.27 43.05
C GLU A 13 3.91 20.05 43.09
N GLY A 14 4.32 18.92 42.50
CA GLY A 14 3.56 17.67 42.47
C GLY A 14 2.60 17.54 41.28
N TYR A 15 2.61 18.50 40.34
CA TYR A 15 1.83 18.38 39.10
C TYR A 15 2.39 17.29 38.20
N TRP A 16 1.50 16.63 37.47
CA TRP A 16 1.89 15.53 36.59
C TRP A 16 2.75 16.04 35.42
N SER A 17 3.83 15.30 35.14
CA SER A 17 4.63 15.42 33.93
C SER A 17 4.95 14.02 33.44
N ARG A 18 4.74 13.77 32.15
CA ARG A 18 5.07 12.48 31.53
C ARG A 18 5.90 12.71 30.29
N LEU A 19 7.19 12.37 30.35
CA LEU A 19 8.06 12.27 29.18
C LEU A 19 8.05 10.82 28.69
N ALA A 20 7.38 10.57 27.57
CA ALA A 20 7.38 9.26 26.93
C ALA A 20 7.01 9.39 25.45
N GLY A 21 7.83 8.80 24.57
CA GLY A 21 7.48 8.65 23.17
C GLY A 21 6.25 7.75 23.00
N ALA A 22 5.49 7.98 21.93
CA ALA A 22 4.43 7.07 21.52
C ALA A 22 4.94 6.15 20.40
N ARG A 23 4.48 4.89 20.41
CA ARG A 23 4.91 3.86 19.47
C ARG A 23 3.73 3.42 18.61
N LEU A 24 3.91 3.49 17.29
CA LEU A 24 2.93 3.00 16.32
C LEU A 24 3.46 1.72 15.69
N GLY A 25 2.63 0.68 15.67
CA GLY A 25 2.90 -0.56 14.98
C GLY A 25 2.83 -0.45 13.45
N ASN A 26 2.92 -1.59 12.79
CA ASN A 26 2.80 -1.68 11.34
C ASN A 26 1.36 -1.46 10.88
N ARG A 27 1.17 -0.76 9.75
CA ARG A 27 -0.15 -0.55 9.12
C ARG A 27 -1.15 0.10 10.08
N VAL A 28 -0.67 1.03 10.91
CA VAL A 28 -1.53 1.93 11.69
C VAL A 28 -1.97 3.07 10.80
N TRP A 29 -3.28 3.26 10.66
CA TRP A 29 -3.85 4.41 9.96
C TRP A 29 -4.47 5.36 10.97
N CYS A 30 -3.92 6.58 11.06
CA CYS A 30 -4.52 7.67 11.81
C CYS A 30 -5.24 8.61 10.85
N ALA A 31 -6.54 8.77 11.01
CA ALA A 31 -7.32 9.72 10.23
C ALA A 31 -7.04 11.17 10.64
N ALA A 32 -7.73 12.11 10.00
CA ALA A 32 -7.53 13.53 10.22
C ALA A 32 -7.85 13.93 11.67
N GLY A 33 -7.00 14.77 12.26
CA GLY A 33 -7.24 15.32 13.60
C GLY A 33 -7.08 14.33 14.75
N VAL A 34 -6.38 13.20 14.58
CA VAL A 34 -6.07 12.28 15.69
C VAL A 34 -5.04 12.88 16.64
N TYR A 35 -5.25 12.75 17.95
CA TYR A 35 -4.33 13.16 19.01
C TYR A 35 -3.87 11.94 19.82
N ILE A 36 -2.57 11.76 20.02
CA ILE A 36 -1.99 10.61 20.73
C ILE A 36 -1.15 11.10 21.92
N HIS A 37 -1.50 10.68 23.13
CA HIS A 37 -0.83 11.08 24.37
C HIS A 37 0.56 10.42 24.55
N PRO A 38 1.42 11.01 25.40
CA PRO A 38 2.75 10.46 25.71
C PRO A 38 2.68 9.03 26.26
N GLY A 39 3.56 8.16 25.76
CA GLY A 39 3.69 6.78 26.22
C GLY A 39 2.59 5.81 25.77
N VAL A 40 1.79 6.19 24.79
CA VAL A 40 0.79 5.31 24.16
C VAL A 40 1.47 4.39 23.15
N GLU A 41 1.09 3.11 23.18
CA GLU A 41 1.42 2.15 22.14
C GLU A 41 0.18 1.78 21.32
N ILE A 42 0.29 1.83 19.99
CA ILE A 42 -0.77 1.44 19.06
C ILE A 42 -0.32 0.18 18.34
N GLY A 43 -1.06 -0.92 18.53
CA GLY A 43 -0.75 -2.19 17.90
C GLY A 43 -0.94 -2.20 16.37
N ASP A 44 -0.32 -3.18 15.72
CA ASP A 44 -0.37 -3.37 14.26
C ASP A 44 -1.81 -3.44 13.72
N ASN A 45 -2.01 -3.06 12.45
CA ASN A 45 -3.31 -3.16 11.75
C ASN A 45 -4.44 -2.37 12.42
N THR A 46 -4.12 -1.26 13.09
CA THR A 46 -5.11 -0.45 13.82
C THR A 46 -5.55 0.75 13.00
N PHE A 47 -6.85 1.03 12.98
CA PHE A 47 -7.42 2.25 12.44
C PHE A 47 -7.88 3.17 13.56
N VAL A 48 -7.35 4.40 13.58
CA VAL A 48 -7.72 5.46 14.52
C VAL A 48 -8.56 6.48 13.75
N ASN A 49 -9.85 6.52 14.05
CA ASN A 49 -10.83 7.35 13.35
C ASN A 49 -10.61 8.85 13.62
N SER A 50 -11.21 9.69 12.78
CA SER A 50 -10.99 11.14 12.79
C SER A 50 -11.33 11.75 14.15
N CYS A 51 -10.57 12.78 14.53
CA CYS A 51 -10.75 13.53 15.78
C CYS A 51 -10.65 12.71 17.08
N ALA A 52 -10.13 11.48 17.03
CA ALA A 52 -9.96 10.65 18.21
C ALA A 52 -8.81 11.15 19.12
N VAL A 53 -8.99 11.04 20.45
CA VAL A 53 -7.97 11.38 21.45
C VAL A 53 -7.53 10.11 22.17
N VAL A 54 -6.38 9.58 21.78
CA VAL A 54 -5.82 8.34 22.29
C VAL A 54 -5.06 8.61 23.58
N THR A 55 -5.69 8.29 24.71
CA THR A 55 -5.14 8.46 26.06
C THR A 55 -4.57 7.17 26.67
N ALA A 56 -4.82 6.02 26.04
CA ALA A 56 -4.36 4.70 26.47
C ALA A 56 -3.92 3.84 25.27
N SER A 57 -3.04 2.86 25.52
CA SER A 57 -2.54 1.95 24.48
C SER A 57 -3.67 1.15 23.83
N ILE A 58 -3.56 0.92 22.52
CA ILE A 58 -4.58 0.28 21.69
C ILE A 58 -4.07 -1.10 21.23
N PRO A 59 -4.87 -2.17 21.41
CA PRO A 59 -4.50 -3.49 20.91
C PRO A 59 -4.49 -3.55 19.37
N ALA A 60 -3.66 -4.43 18.83
CA ALA A 60 -3.56 -4.66 17.38
C ALA A 60 -4.90 -5.08 16.77
N GLY A 61 -5.13 -4.72 15.51
CA GLY A 61 -6.33 -5.09 14.76
C GLY A 61 -7.59 -4.40 15.26
N SER A 62 -7.47 -3.20 15.82
CA SER A 62 -8.62 -2.45 16.36
C SER A 62 -9.07 -1.33 15.44
N VAL A 63 -10.34 -0.99 15.51
CA VAL A 63 -10.85 0.32 15.10
C VAL A 63 -11.22 1.10 16.34
N VAL A 64 -10.67 2.30 16.47
CA VAL A 64 -10.91 3.17 17.63
C VAL A 64 -11.45 4.52 17.21
N GLU A 65 -12.28 5.11 18.08
CA GLU A 65 -12.82 6.45 17.89
C GLU A 65 -13.16 7.12 19.22
N GLY A 66 -13.44 8.42 19.18
CA GLY A 66 -13.91 9.21 20.32
C GLY A 66 -12.83 9.95 21.11
N ASN A 67 -13.28 10.74 22.07
CA ASN A 67 -12.47 11.48 23.03
C ASN A 67 -13.06 11.27 24.45
N PRO A 68 -12.46 10.39 25.29
CA PRO A 68 -11.26 9.59 25.01
C PRO A 68 -11.54 8.46 24.02
N ALA A 69 -10.52 8.07 23.26
CA ALA A 69 -10.63 7.01 22.26
C ALA A 69 -10.93 5.65 22.93
N ARG A 70 -11.84 4.89 22.31
CA ARG A 70 -12.23 3.53 22.71
C ARG A 70 -12.27 2.62 21.50
N VAL A 71 -11.98 1.33 21.71
CA VAL A 71 -12.17 0.31 20.68
C VAL A 71 -13.66 0.13 20.44
N VAL A 72 -14.09 0.31 19.19
CA VAL A 72 -15.50 0.15 18.80
C VAL A 72 -15.76 -1.20 18.12
N TYR A 73 -14.82 -1.68 17.32
CA TYR A 73 -14.89 -3.01 16.71
C TYR A 73 -13.52 -3.49 16.23
N PRO A 74 -13.36 -4.81 16.03
CA PRO A 74 -12.17 -5.37 15.42
C PRO A 74 -12.06 -4.98 13.93
N MET A 75 -10.84 -4.84 13.42
CA MET A 75 -10.52 -4.46 12.03
C MET A 75 -11.13 -5.42 11.01
N GLN A 76 -11.30 -6.70 11.36
CA GLN A 76 -11.96 -7.70 10.53
C GLN A 76 -13.41 -7.32 10.19
N ARG A 77 -14.09 -6.53 11.04
CA ARG A 77 -15.47 -6.09 10.82
C ARG A 77 -15.60 -5.13 9.63
N VAL A 78 -14.55 -4.36 9.32
CA VAL A 78 -14.53 -3.45 8.15
C VAL A 78 -13.97 -4.10 6.90
N GLN A 79 -13.42 -5.32 7.01
CA GLN A 79 -12.91 -6.06 5.86
C GLN A 79 -14.07 -6.55 4.99
N ARG A 80 -14.15 -6.03 3.76
CA ARG A 80 -15.10 -6.50 2.75
C ARG A 80 -14.50 -7.70 2.01
N LYS A 81 -15.29 -8.75 1.82
CA LYS A 81 -14.93 -9.84 0.90
C LYS A 81 -15.02 -9.32 -0.53
N MET A 82 -13.99 -9.58 -1.33
CA MET A 82 -13.96 -9.23 -2.75
C MET A 82 -13.99 -10.52 -3.58
N THR A 83 -14.82 -10.54 -4.62
CA THR A 83 -14.76 -11.60 -5.62
C THR A 83 -13.50 -11.44 -6.47
N PRO A 84 -12.98 -12.51 -7.11
CA PRO A 84 -11.79 -12.40 -7.97
C PRO A 84 -11.92 -11.31 -9.05
N ARG A 85 -13.09 -11.20 -9.69
CA ARG A 85 -13.39 -10.11 -10.64
C ARG A 85 -13.39 -8.72 -10.01
N ALA A 86 -13.86 -8.57 -8.77
CA ALA A 86 -13.79 -7.28 -8.08
C ALA A 86 -12.34 -6.89 -7.77
N VAL A 87 -11.47 -7.86 -7.50
CA VAL A 87 -10.03 -7.64 -7.38
C VAL A 87 -9.45 -7.20 -8.72
N ASP A 88 -9.79 -7.87 -9.83
CA ASP A 88 -9.34 -7.45 -11.17
C ASP A 88 -9.65 -5.98 -11.47
N VAL A 89 -10.88 -5.54 -11.20
CA VAL A 89 -11.30 -4.13 -11.37
C VAL A 89 -10.49 -3.19 -10.47
N ALA A 90 -10.21 -3.58 -9.23
CA ALA A 90 -9.39 -2.78 -8.32
C ALA A 90 -7.93 -2.68 -8.81
N LEU A 91 -7.37 -3.76 -9.35
CA LEU A 91 -6.02 -3.79 -9.91
C LEU A 91 -5.92 -2.94 -11.18
N GLN A 92 -6.92 -2.97 -12.05
CA GLN A 92 -6.99 -2.08 -13.21
C GLN A 92 -6.95 -0.61 -12.79
N ARG A 93 -7.75 -0.23 -11.79
CA ARG A 93 -7.76 1.15 -11.24
C ARG A 93 -6.41 1.52 -10.61
N MET A 94 -5.78 0.58 -9.91
CA MET A 94 -4.47 0.79 -9.31
C MET A 94 -3.38 1.00 -10.38
N LEU A 95 -3.38 0.21 -11.45
CA LEU A 95 -2.45 0.38 -12.57
C LEU A 95 -2.70 1.71 -13.30
N GLN A 96 -3.95 2.11 -13.50
CA GLN A 96 -4.28 3.43 -14.03
C GLN A 96 -3.75 4.56 -13.14
N ALA A 97 -3.90 4.44 -11.81
CA ALA A 97 -3.35 5.39 -10.87
C ALA A 97 -1.82 5.41 -10.91
N PHE A 98 -1.15 4.27 -11.10
CA PHE A 98 0.29 4.21 -11.29
C PHE A 98 0.74 4.89 -12.58
N ALA A 99 0.01 4.71 -13.69
CA ALA A 99 0.30 5.39 -14.95
C ALA A 99 0.25 6.92 -14.79
N GLU A 100 -0.75 7.43 -14.06
CA GLU A 100 -0.92 8.87 -13.86
C GLU A 100 0.04 9.43 -12.80
N LEU A 101 0.03 8.88 -11.60
CA LEU A 101 0.77 9.43 -10.47
C LEU A 101 2.23 8.97 -10.48
N GLY A 102 2.49 7.68 -10.69
CA GLY A 102 3.84 7.12 -10.68
C GLY A 102 4.64 7.46 -11.94
N LEU A 103 4.09 7.18 -13.12
CA LEU A 103 4.83 7.35 -14.38
C LEU A 103 4.84 8.79 -14.87
N ARG A 104 3.67 9.44 -15.00
CA ARG A 104 3.59 10.81 -15.53
C ARG A 104 4.05 11.85 -14.50
N ARG A 105 3.50 11.83 -13.29
CA ARG A 105 3.78 12.87 -12.28
C ARG A 105 5.11 12.67 -11.55
N GLU A 106 5.41 11.47 -11.06
CA GLU A 106 6.63 11.21 -10.27
C GLU A 106 7.87 10.96 -11.17
N LEU A 107 7.73 10.21 -12.28
CA LEU A 107 8.84 9.92 -13.20
C LEU A 107 8.92 10.84 -14.43
N GLY A 108 7.96 11.75 -14.63
CA GLY A 108 7.99 12.74 -15.71
C GLY A 108 7.79 12.16 -17.12
N LEU A 109 7.24 10.94 -17.24
CA LEU A 109 7.04 10.29 -18.54
C LEU A 109 5.82 10.87 -19.25
N ARG A 110 5.99 11.37 -20.49
CA ARG A 110 4.89 11.94 -21.28
C ARG A 110 4.14 10.90 -22.12
N ALA A 111 4.89 9.98 -22.73
CA ALA A 111 4.34 8.93 -23.59
C ALA A 111 3.99 7.67 -22.76
N VAL A 112 2.84 7.73 -22.09
CA VAL A 112 2.28 6.59 -21.33
C VAL A 112 0.90 6.28 -21.88
N HIS A 113 0.71 5.06 -22.39
CA HIS A 113 -0.55 4.56 -22.91
C HIS A 113 -1.11 3.52 -21.94
N ALA A 114 -2.14 3.90 -21.19
CA ALA A 114 -2.81 3.01 -20.23
C ALA A 114 -4.17 2.56 -20.80
N GLY A 115 -4.29 1.27 -21.14
CA GLY A 115 -5.52 0.60 -21.55
C GLY A 115 -6.16 -0.19 -20.40
N GLN A 116 -7.08 -1.10 -20.74
CA GLN A 116 -7.73 -1.98 -19.78
C GLN A 116 -6.74 -3.04 -19.26
N GLY A 117 -6.08 -2.75 -18.14
CA GLY A 117 -5.14 -3.66 -17.51
C GLY A 117 -3.77 -3.76 -18.20
N ARG A 118 -3.46 -2.89 -19.16
CA ARG A 118 -2.14 -2.82 -19.81
C ARG A 118 -1.63 -1.39 -19.83
N ILE A 119 -0.34 -1.20 -19.58
CA ILE A 119 0.34 0.09 -19.66
C ILE A 119 1.60 -0.07 -20.53
N ASN A 120 1.67 0.70 -21.60
CA ASN A 120 2.83 0.76 -22.49
C ASN A 120 3.49 2.13 -22.37
N PHE A 121 4.81 2.15 -22.22
CA PHE A 121 5.60 3.37 -22.16
C PHE A 121 7.07 3.07 -22.48
N SER A 122 7.90 4.12 -22.54
CA SER A 122 9.35 3.97 -22.66
C SER A 122 10.05 4.75 -21.58
N TRP A 123 11.13 4.17 -21.03
CA TRP A 123 12.01 4.83 -20.07
C TRP A 123 13.44 4.75 -20.62
N ARG A 124 14.12 5.89 -20.81
CA ARG A 124 15.46 5.98 -21.42
C ARG A 124 15.63 5.10 -22.68
N SER A 125 14.71 5.21 -23.63
CA SER A 125 14.67 4.42 -24.88
C SER A 125 14.42 2.91 -24.73
N GLN A 126 14.22 2.41 -23.51
CA GLN A 126 13.81 1.05 -23.24
C GLN A 126 12.27 0.97 -23.19
N PRO A 127 11.61 0.22 -24.08
CA PRO A 127 10.17 0.01 -23.99
C PRO A 127 9.81 -0.89 -22.82
N TYR A 128 8.72 -0.54 -22.14
CA TYR A 128 8.13 -1.27 -21.02
C TYR A 128 6.65 -1.54 -21.27
N GLU A 129 6.23 -2.74 -20.88
CA GLU A 129 4.83 -3.13 -20.81
C GLU A 129 4.53 -3.64 -19.39
N ILE A 130 3.51 -3.07 -18.75
CA ILE A 130 2.94 -3.58 -17.50
C ILE A 130 1.58 -4.18 -17.81
N THR A 131 1.40 -5.47 -17.54
CA THR A 131 0.17 -6.21 -17.88
C THR A 131 -0.43 -6.86 -16.63
N LEU A 132 -1.71 -6.60 -16.38
CA LEU A 132 -2.52 -7.32 -15.41
C LEU A 132 -2.87 -8.70 -15.98
N VAL A 133 -2.59 -9.74 -15.22
CA VAL A 133 -3.15 -11.08 -15.45
C VAL A 133 -4.46 -11.16 -14.66
N PRO A 134 -5.62 -11.17 -15.33
CA PRO A 134 -6.91 -11.24 -14.64
C PRO A 134 -7.11 -12.59 -13.96
N SER A 135 -8.07 -12.67 -13.05
CA SER A 135 -8.36 -13.89 -12.29
C SER A 135 -8.77 -15.10 -13.14
N ASP A 136 -9.29 -14.87 -14.36
CA ASP A 136 -9.63 -15.94 -15.33
C ASP A 136 -8.44 -16.42 -16.17
N GLY A 137 -7.27 -15.79 -16.03
CA GLY A 137 -6.05 -16.14 -16.76
C GLY A 137 -6.05 -15.75 -18.23
N VAL A 138 -7.11 -15.11 -18.75
CA VAL A 138 -7.20 -14.72 -20.15
C VAL A 138 -6.46 -13.40 -20.35
N LEU A 139 -5.26 -13.47 -20.91
CA LEU A 139 -4.50 -12.29 -21.30
C LEU A 139 -5.00 -11.73 -22.62
N GLN A 140 -5.11 -10.41 -22.70
CA GLN A 140 -5.26 -9.75 -23.99
C GLN A 140 -3.98 -10.00 -24.82
N PRO A 141 -4.07 -10.35 -26.11
CA PRO A 141 -2.90 -10.57 -26.95
C PRO A 141 -2.02 -9.32 -26.96
N SER A 142 -0.69 -9.48 -26.83
CA SER A 142 0.25 -8.38 -27.06
C SER A 142 0.36 -8.13 -28.55
N SER A 143 0.33 -6.86 -28.97
CA SER A 143 0.47 -6.49 -30.39
C SER A 143 1.87 -6.73 -30.94
N ASP A 144 2.88 -6.88 -30.09
CA ASP A 144 4.27 -7.10 -30.47
C ASP A 144 4.86 -8.33 -29.79
N ASP A 145 5.47 -9.22 -30.57
CA ASP A 145 6.36 -10.29 -30.10
C ASP A 145 7.81 -9.80 -29.97
N ASP A 146 7.99 -8.49 -29.69
CA ASP A 146 9.29 -7.87 -29.62
C ASP A 146 10.03 -8.27 -28.33
N ARG A 147 11.09 -9.06 -28.51
CA ARG A 147 11.99 -9.53 -27.44
C ARG A 147 12.67 -8.39 -26.69
N HIS A 148 12.67 -7.16 -27.22
CA HIS A 148 13.30 -6.01 -26.59
C HIS A 148 12.41 -5.33 -25.55
N VAL A 149 11.12 -5.65 -25.45
CA VAL A 149 10.20 -5.03 -24.49
C VAL A 149 10.38 -5.64 -23.10
N ARG A 150 10.64 -4.79 -22.09
CA ARG A 150 10.66 -5.23 -20.68
C ARG A 150 9.25 -5.37 -20.16
N ARG A 151 8.88 -6.59 -19.76
CA ARG A 151 7.51 -6.92 -19.31
C ARG A 151 7.44 -7.11 -17.81
N VAL A 152 6.45 -6.47 -17.21
CA VAL A 152 6.07 -6.62 -15.80
C VAL A 152 4.64 -7.16 -15.74
N PHE A 153 4.45 -8.32 -15.13
CA PHE A 153 3.13 -8.90 -14.91
C PHE A 153 2.65 -8.62 -13.49
N PHE A 154 1.40 -8.21 -13.37
CA PHE A 154 0.68 -8.10 -12.11
C PHE A 154 -0.34 -9.24 -12.04
N ASN A 155 -0.01 -10.32 -11.34
CA ASN A 155 -0.72 -11.59 -11.45
C ASN A 155 -1.80 -11.77 -10.38
N ASN A 156 -3.07 -11.82 -10.80
CA ASN A 156 -4.22 -12.17 -9.95
C ASN A 156 -4.78 -13.58 -10.22
N CYS A 157 -4.14 -14.36 -11.08
CA CYS A 157 -4.51 -15.74 -11.39
C CYS A 157 -3.60 -16.71 -10.59
N PRO A 158 -4.13 -17.39 -9.55
CA PRO A 158 -3.34 -18.33 -8.76
C PRO A 158 -2.74 -19.44 -9.62
N GLY A 159 -1.43 -19.69 -9.46
CA GLY A 159 -0.72 -20.74 -10.21
C GLY A 159 -0.35 -20.37 -11.66
N TRP A 160 -0.73 -19.19 -12.15
CA TRP A 160 -0.29 -18.72 -13.46
C TRP A 160 1.22 -18.51 -13.51
N GLN A 161 1.83 -18.94 -14.61
CA GLN A 161 3.26 -18.77 -14.87
C GLN A 161 3.48 -17.92 -16.11
N PRO A 162 4.49 -17.05 -16.10
CA PRO A 162 4.79 -16.23 -17.26
C PRO A 162 5.29 -17.12 -18.42
N PRO A 163 4.85 -16.86 -19.66
CA PRO A 163 5.24 -17.65 -20.83
C PRO A 163 6.73 -17.51 -21.20
N PHE A 164 7.40 -16.50 -20.65
CA PHE A 164 8.83 -16.21 -20.82
C PHE A 164 9.38 -15.58 -19.52
N PRO A 165 10.71 -15.53 -19.33
CA PRO A 165 11.30 -14.85 -18.18
C PRO A 165 10.88 -13.37 -18.11
N ALA A 166 10.15 -13.00 -17.07
CA ALA A 166 9.63 -11.65 -16.87
C ALA A 166 9.60 -11.27 -15.39
N MET A 167 9.44 -9.98 -15.12
CA MET A 167 9.18 -9.47 -13.78
C MET A 167 7.72 -9.76 -13.43
N VAL A 168 7.46 -10.36 -12.26
CA VAL A 168 6.10 -10.73 -11.85
C VAL A 168 5.84 -10.26 -10.42
N PHE A 169 4.68 -9.65 -10.19
CA PHE A 169 4.09 -9.38 -8.88
C PHE A 169 2.91 -10.34 -8.69
N ASP A 170 3.08 -11.36 -7.86
CA ASP A 170 2.05 -12.37 -7.62
C ASP A 170 1.22 -12.00 -6.39
N LEU A 171 -0.06 -11.68 -6.60
CA LEU A 171 -0.98 -11.33 -5.52
C LEU A 171 -1.41 -12.52 -4.67
N SER A 172 -1.37 -13.73 -5.21
CA SER A 172 -1.76 -14.93 -4.47
C SER A 172 -0.73 -15.29 -3.41
N THR A 173 0.56 -15.08 -3.72
CA THR A 173 1.67 -15.37 -2.80
C THR A 173 2.24 -14.12 -2.13
N MET A 174 1.86 -12.92 -2.58
CA MET A 174 2.48 -11.64 -2.20
C MET A 174 4.00 -11.66 -2.40
N ARG A 175 4.45 -12.30 -3.49
CA ARG A 175 5.87 -12.41 -3.87
C ARG A 175 6.16 -11.72 -5.19
N THR A 176 7.40 -11.31 -5.36
CA THR A 176 7.88 -10.77 -6.62
C THR A 176 9.26 -11.31 -6.95
N ARG A 177 9.52 -11.59 -8.23
CA ARG A 177 10.87 -11.90 -8.68
C ARG A 177 11.63 -10.59 -8.81
N PHE A 178 12.55 -10.34 -7.89
CA PHE A 178 13.34 -9.11 -7.88
C PHE A 178 14.30 -9.09 -9.07
N VAL A 179 14.15 -8.07 -9.90
CA VAL A 179 15.13 -7.69 -10.92
C VAL A 179 15.48 -6.24 -10.60
N PRO A 180 16.77 -5.86 -10.46
CA PRO A 180 17.17 -4.48 -10.21
C PRO A 180 16.81 -3.60 -11.41
N ASP A 181 15.56 -3.14 -11.41
CA ASP A 181 14.93 -2.34 -12.44
C ASP A 181 14.20 -1.16 -11.77
N ARG A 182 14.38 0.04 -12.33
CA ARG A 182 13.85 1.27 -11.74
C ARG A 182 12.33 1.32 -11.80
N ILE A 183 11.71 0.78 -12.84
CA ILE A 183 10.26 0.72 -12.98
C ILE A 183 9.68 -0.31 -12.01
N HIS A 184 10.30 -1.49 -11.90
CA HIS A 184 9.89 -2.49 -10.91
C HIS A 184 9.90 -1.92 -9.49
N THR A 185 11.00 -1.26 -9.13
CA THR A 185 11.15 -0.61 -7.81
C THR A 185 10.10 0.49 -7.61
N ALA A 186 9.88 1.34 -8.62
CA ALA A 186 8.87 2.39 -8.56
C ALA A 186 7.45 1.82 -8.36
N LEU A 187 7.08 0.79 -9.11
CA LEU A 187 5.79 0.13 -8.98
C LEU A 187 5.64 -0.52 -7.59
N ARG A 188 6.67 -1.24 -7.11
CA ARG A 188 6.68 -1.85 -5.77
C ARG A 188 6.46 -0.81 -4.67
N GLN A 189 7.15 0.33 -4.74
CA GLN A 189 7.00 1.40 -3.77
C GLN A 189 5.62 2.07 -3.88
N PHE A 190 5.12 2.26 -5.10
CA PHE A 190 3.80 2.86 -5.33
C PHE A 190 2.68 2.02 -4.72
N VAL A 191 2.64 0.71 -5.00
CA VAL A 191 1.59 -0.17 -4.47
C VAL A 191 1.69 -0.35 -2.95
N LEU A 192 2.89 -0.30 -2.39
CA LEU A 192 3.09 -0.27 -0.93
C LEU A 192 2.55 1.02 -0.32
N ARG A 193 2.92 2.18 -0.88
CA ARG A 193 2.62 3.50 -0.34
C ARG A 193 1.13 3.83 -0.41
N TYR A 194 0.49 3.57 -1.53
CA TYR A 194 -0.89 4.01 -1.79
C TYR A 194 -1.94 2.92 -1.48
N TYR A 195 -1.57 1.64 -1.56
CA TYR A 195 -2.50 0.53 -1.43
C TYR A 195 -2.10 -0.48 -0.33
N GLY A 196 -0.96 -0.29 0.33
CA GLY A 196 -0.50 -1.17 1.41
C GLY A 196 -0.04 -2.55 0.96
N LEU A 197 0.13 -2.80 -0.34
CA LEU A 197 0.57 -4.11 -0.86
C LEU A 197 2.06 -4.30 -0.62
N ARG A 198 2.42 -5.30 0.19
CA ARG A 198 3.81 -5.61 0.55
C ARG A 198 4.26 -6.91 -0.12
N PHE A 199 5.04 -6.77 -1.19
CA PHE A 199 5.66 -7.90 -1.89
C PHE A 199 7.00 -8.27 -1.25
N ARG A 200 7.22 -9.57 -1.05
CA ARG A 200 8.50 -10.16 -0.65
C ARG A 200 9.24 -10.68 -1.87
N ASP A 201 10.56 -10.66 -1.83
CA ASP A 201 11.37 -11.16 -2.94
C ASP A 201 11.37 -12.70 -2.91
N ILE A 202 11.32 -13.32 -4.10
CA ILE A 202 11.52 -14.76 -4.26
C ILE A 202 13.04 -14.97 -4.23
N GLU A 203 13.52 -15.73 -3.23
CA GLU A 203 14.90 -16.22 -3.16
C GLU A 203 15.23 -17.14 -4.35
#